data_AF-K5Y249-F1
#
_entry.id   AF-K5Y249-F1
#
_cell.length_a   1.000
_cell.length_b   1.000
_cell.length_c   1.000
_cell.angle_alpha   90.00
_cell.angle_beta   90.00
_cell.angle_gamma   90.00
#
_symmetry.space_group_name_H-M   'P 1'
#
loop_
_entity.id
_entity.type
_entity.pdbx_description
1 polymer ?
#
loop_
_entity_poly.entity_id
_entity_poly.type
_entity_poly.pdbx_seq_one_letter_code
_entity_poly.pdbx_strand_id
1 'polypeptide(L)' 'MSILVDPDYALSEDQHDFLKKALLPNPVLRPSVSHMKKHSLFKHIDWIALSRGKLKPPVL' A
#
# COMPACT_ATOMS: atom_id res chain seq x y z
N MET A 1 -7.82 20.02 -14.50
CA MET A 1 -7.61 18.58 -14.27
C MET A 1 -8.63 18.14 -13.23
N SER A 2 -9.70 17.47 -13.65
CA SER A 2 -10.68 16.92 -12.72
C SER A 2 -10.13 15.60 -12.20
N ILE A 3 -9.91 15.49 -10.90
CA ILE A 3 -9.52 14.23 -10.27
C ILE A 3 -10.79 13.38 -10.26
N LEU A 4 -10.82 12.31 -11.05
CA LEU A 4 -11.85 11.27 -10.98
C LEU A 4 -11.65 10.51 -9.66
N VAL A 5 -12.10 11.11 -8.55
CA VAL A 5 -12.32 10.38 -7.32
C VAL A 5 -13.68 9.73 -7.48
N ASP A 6 -13.70 8.41 -7.57
CA ASP A 6 -14.94 7.63 -7.52
C ASP A 6 -15.67 8.02 -6.21
N PRO A 7 -16.82 8.71 -6.30
CA PRO A 7 -17.48 9.28 -5.12
C PRO A 7 -17.95 8.21 -4.14
N ASP A 8 -18.04 6.95 -4.58
CA ASP A 8 -18.48 5.81 -3.77
C ASP A 8 -17.30 4.96 -3.25
N TYR A 9 -16.06 5.25 -3.68
CA TYR A 9 -14.89 4.50 -3.23
C TYR A 9 -14.40 4.98 -1.86
N ALA A 10 -14.94 4.36 -0.82
CA ALA A 10 -14.43 4.50 0.54
C ALA A 10 -13.19 3.62 0.74
N LEU A 11 -12.11 4.24 1.23
CA LEU A 11 -10.94 3.50 1.68
C LEU A 11 -11.31 2.59 2.85
N SER A 12 -10.81 1.36 2.84
CA SER A 12 -10.87 0.54 4.06
C SER A 12 -10.03 1.16 5.17
N GLU A 13 -10.33 0.82 6.44
CA GLU A 13 -9.55 1.30 7.58
C GLU A 13 -8.05 1.00 7.43
N ASP A 14 -7.71 -0.20 6.95
CA ASP A 14 -6.34 -0.62 6.67
C ASP A 14 -5.66 0.23 5.59
N GLN A 15 -6.38 0.59 4.52
CA GLN A 15 -5.85 1.45 3.46
C GLN A 15 -5.60 2.86 3.98
N HIS A 16 -6.54 3.40 4.76
CA HIS A 16 -6.43 4.73 5.34
C HIS A 16 -5.30 4.83 6.37
N ASP A 17 -5.15 3.83 7.25
CA ASP A 17 -4.04 3.76 8.22
C ASP A 17 -2.67 3.69 7.51
N PHE A 18 -2.56 2.89 6.45
CA PHE A 18 -1.35 2.82 5.66
C PHE A 18 -0.99 4.18 5.04
N LEU A 19 -1.96 4.85 4.41
CA LEU A 19 -1.75 6.14 3.77
C LEU A 19 -1.31 7.23 4.76
N LYS A 20 -1.90 7.27 5.96
CA LYS A 20 -1.49 8.21 7.02
C LYS A 20 -0.02 8.07 7.39
N LYS A 21 0.50 6.84 7.44
CA LYS A 21 1.91 6.55 7.77
C LYS A 21 2.84 6.82 6.60
N ALA A 22 2.43 6.42 5.39
CA ALA A 22 3.23 6.55 4.17
C ALA A 22 3.38 8.01 3.71
N LEU A 23 2.33 8.82 3.89
CA LEU A 23 2.25 10.20 3.43
C LEU A 23 2.59 11.23 4.52
N LEU A 24 3.28 10.83 5.61
CA LEU A 24 3.73 11.77 6.63
C LEU A 24 4.56 12.90 5.98
N PRO A 25 4.28 14.20 6.29
CA PRO A 25 5.00 15.32 5.68
C PRO A 25 6.51 15.24 5.93
N ASN A 26 6.92 14.84 7.14
CA ASN A 26 8.31 14.66 7.50
C ASN A 26 8.79 13.25 7.10
N PRO A 27 9.75 13.11 6.17
CA PRO A 27 10.26 11.80 5.74
C PRO A 27 11.00 11.04 6.85
N VAL A 28 11.56 11.72 7.84
CA VAL A 28 12.26 11.08 8.97
C VAL A 28 11.30 10.30 9.86
N LEU A 29 10.02 10.71 9.89
CA LEU A 29 8.97 10.05 10.67
C LEU A 29 8.31 8.90 9.89
N ARG A 30 8.59 8.75 8.59
CA ARG A 30 8.00 7.68 7.78
C ARG A 30 8.58 6.32 8.17
N PRO A 31 7.76 5.27 8.25
CA PRO A 31 8.27 3.92 8.46
C PRO A 31 9.20 3.49 7.33
N SER A 32 10.22 2.70 7.66
CA SER A 32 11.08 2.09 6.64
C SER A 32 10.31 1.09 5.79
N VAL A 33 10.86 0.75 4.61
CA VAL A 33 10.27 -0.26 3.71
C VAL A 33 9.98 -1.57 4.43
N SER A 34 10.91 -2.04 5.28
CA SER A 34 10.73 -3.27 6.06
C SER A 34 9.56 -3.19 7.04
N HIS A 35 9.28 -2.02 7.62
CA HIS A 35 8.10 -1.81 8.47
C HIS A 35 6.83 -1.73 7.62
N MET A 36 6.86 -1.02 6.50
CA MET A 36 5.71 -0.92 5.59
C MET A 36 5.28 -2.28 5.05
N LYS A 37 6.22 -3.17 4.72
CA LYS A 37 5.93 -4.53 4.25
C LYS A 37 5.17 -5.40 5.25
N LYS A 38 5.25 -5.08 6.55
CA LYS A 38 4.57 -5.81 7.64
C LYS A 38 3.16 -5.28 7.92
N HIS A 39 2.71 -4.25 7.22
CA HIS A 39 1.37 -3.68 7.40
C HIS A 39 0.27 -4.69 7.07
N SER A 40 -0.87 -4.63 7.77
CA SER A 40 -2.05 -5.50 7.57
C SER A 40 -2.52 -5.53 6.12
N LEU A 41 -2.47 -4.36 5.46
CA LEU A 41 -2.74 -4.18 4.03
C LEU A 41 -2.02 -5.20 3.13
N PHE A 42 -0.79 -5.59 3.47
CA PHE A 42 0.03 -6.53 2.68
C PHE A 42 0.11 -7.94 3.27
N LYS A 43 -0.75 -8.30 4.24
CA LYS A 43 -0.71 -9.60 4.92
C LYS A 43 -0.80 -10.82 3.98
N HIS A 44 -1.35 -10.63 2.79
CA HIS A 44 -1.56 -11.66 1.78
C HIS A 44 -0.42 -11.74 0.75
N ILE A 45 0.60 -10.88 0.85
CA ILE A 45 1.71 -10.82 -0.11
C ILE A 45 2.85 -11.71 0.34
N ASP A 46 3.18 -12.72 -0.47
CA ASP A 46 4.46 -13.42 -0.39
C ASP A 46 5.55 -12.57 -1.08
N TRP A 47 6.33 -11.87 -0.26
CA TRP A 47 7.41 -11.00 -0.72
C TRP A 47 8.55 -11.76 -1.43
N ILE A 48 8.74 -13.05 -1.12
CA ILE A 48 9.75 -13.89 -1.79
C ILE A 48 9.24 -14.29 -3.18
N ALA A 49 7.97 -14.69 -3.29
CA ALA A 49 7.35 -14.98 -4.59
C ALA A 49 7.30 -13.73 -5.48
N LEU A 50 6.95 -12.56 -4.92
CA LEU A 50 6.92 -11.28 -5.64
C LEU A 50 8.31 -10.94 -6.20
N SER A 51 9.36 -11.01 -5.38
CA SER A 51 10.73 -10.67 -5.83
C SER A 51 11.29 -11.61 -6.90
N ARG A 52 10.75 -12.83 -7.00
CA ARG A 52 11.10 -13.83 -8.03
C ARG A 52 10.18 -13.78 -9.26
N GLY A 53 9.27 -12.81 -9.33
CA GLY A 53 8.32 -12.68 -10.44
C GLY A 53 7.30 -13.83 -10.53
N LYS A 54 6.99 -14.49 -9.40
CA LYS A 54 6.09 -15.65 -9.38
C LYS A 54 4.62 -15.28 -9.13
N LEU A 55 4.32 -14.04 -8.76
CA LEU A 55 2.94 -13.57 -8.60
C LEU A 55 2.36 -13.17 -9.96
N LYS A 56 1.15 -13.63 -10.25
CA LYS A 56 0.44 -13.26 -11.48
C LYS A 56 0.01 -11.78 -11.41
N PRO A 57 0.27 -10.97 -12.44
CA PRO A 57 -0.18 -9.58 -12.46
C PRO A 57 -1.71 -9.51 -12.62
N PRO A 58 -2.36 -8.44 -12.12
CA PRO A 58 -3.80 -8.26 -12.21
C PRO A 58 -4.27 -7.97 -13.65
N VAL A 59 -3.41 -7.41 -14.48
CA VAL A 59 -3.65 -7.13 -15.90
C VAL A 59 -2.44 -7.65 -16.69
N LEU A 60 -2.70 -8.32 -17.81
CA LEU A 60 -1.69 -8.81 -18.75
C LEU A 60 -1.52 -7.82 -19.90
#